data_AF-A0A0X8JU73-F1
#
_entry.id   AF-A0A0X8JU73-F1
#
_cell.length_a   1.000
_cell.length_b   1.000
_cell.length_c   1.000
_cell.angle_alpha   90.00
_cell.angle_beta   90.00
_cell.angle_gamma   90.00
#
_symmetry.space_group_name_H-M   'P 1'
#
loop_
_entity.id
_entity.type
_entity.pdbx_description
1 polymer ?
#
loop_
_entity_poly.entity_id
_entity_poly.type
_entity_poly.pdbx_seq_one_letter_code
_entity_poly.pdbx_strand_id
1 'polypeptide(L)'
;MNLEALLGLLQNQNLENLSKQIGGTADSTKNGILAAVPALLSALNKTSSTPEGAKNLNNALTQHDGSVLNNVEGYLQNPDLKDGAGILNHLFGNNTQNVANAISQSSGLDTKGSLKILETLAPLVLGALGQQKKENNLDAQGISNLTSNLSASFSGDGGIMNMITNLLDTNKDGNVVDDLTGMIGKFLGGNK
;
A
#
# COMPACT_ATOMS: atom_id res chain seq x y z
N MET A 1 -1.79 -7.31 11.41
CA MET A 1 -0.98 -6.96 10.22
C MET A 1 0.36 -6.45 10.72
N ASN A 2 1.47 -7.05 10.27
CA ASN A 2 2.77 -6.46 10.54
C ASN A 2 2.97 -5.24 9.61
N LEU A 3 2.33 -4.12 9.96
CA LEU A 3 2.44 -2.85 9.22
C LEU A 3 3.89 -2.37 9.17
N GLU A 4 4.76 -2.85 10.05
CA GLU A 4 6.18 -2.50 10.11
C GLU A 4 6.89 -2.75 8.79
N ALA A 5 6.55 -3.82 8.05
CA ALA A 5 7.16 -4.07 6.75
C ALA A 5 6.74 -3.05 5.68
N LEU A 6 5.46 -2.64 5.69
CA LEU A 6 4.93 -1.61 4.79
C LEU A 6 5.37 -0.20 5.20
N LEU A 7 5.44 0.07 6.50
CA LEU A 7 5.98 1.31 7.06
C LEU A 7 7.51 1.39 6.86
N GLY A 8 8.18 0.23 6.83
CA GLY A 8 9.59 0.10 6.47
C GLY A 8 9.89 0.62 5.06
N LEU A 9 8.92 0.54 4.14
CA LEU A 9 9.02 1.14 2.80
C LEU A 9 9.09 2.66 2.84
N LEU A 10 8.53 3.28 3.88
CA LEU A 10 8.51 4.72 4.07
C LEU A 10 9.79 5.24 4.74
N GLN A 11 10.73 4.36 5.11
CA GLN A 11 12.05 4.77 5.56
C GLN A 11 12.84 5.37 4.40
N ASN A 12 13.57 6.46 4.67
CA ASN A 12 14.22 7.28 3.64
C ASN A 12 15.07 6.49 2.64
N GLN A 13 15.86 5.51 3.08
CA GLN A 13 16.72 4.72 2.18
C GLN A 13 15.93 3.85 1.19
N ASN A 14 14.89 3.17 1.67
CA ASN A 14 14.03 2.32 0.84
C ASN A 14 13.25 3.15 -0.18
N LEU A 15 12.78 4.30 0.26
CA LEU A 15 12.00 5.23 -0.53
C LEU A 15 12.85 5.87 -1.65
N GLU A 16 14.09 6.23 -1.36
CA GLU A 16 15.05 6.69 -2.38
C GLU A 16 15.35 5.61 -3.43
N ASN A 17 15.63 4.38 -2.99
CA ASN A 17 15.92 3.28 -3.92
C ASN A 17 14.72 2.97 -4.81
N LEU A 18 13.53 2.90 -4.23
CA LEU A 18 12.30 2.66 -4.97
C LEU A 18 12.01 3.80 -5.95
N SER A 19 12.19 5.07 -5.54
CA SER A 19 11.95 6.23 -6.40
C SER A 19 12.76 6.18 -7.70
N LYS A 20 14.03 5.75 -7.61
CA LYS A 20 14.92 5.57 -8.77
C LYS A 20 14.42 4.48 -9.72
N GLN A 21 13.91 3.37 -9.19
CA GLN A 21 13.42 2.25 -10.00
C GLN A 21 12.11 2.57 -10.72
N ILE A 22 11.21 3.29 -10.03
CA ILE A 22 9.90 3.62 -10.58
C ILE A 22 9.92 4.85 -11.46
N GLY A 23 10.98 5.68 -11.39
CA GLY A 23 11.13 6.91 -12.17
C GLY A 23 10.40 8.11 -11.56
N GLY A 24 10.44 8.24 -10.22
CA GLY A 24 9.79 9.32 -9.47
C GLY A 24 10.73 10.03 -8.51
N THR A 25 10.18 10.97 -7.75
CA THR A 25 10.81 11.59 -6.57
C THR A 25 10.47 10.79 -5.31
N ALA A 26 11.19 11.04 -4.22
CA ALA A 26 10.82 10.53 -2.90
C ALA A 26 9.33 10.80 -2.59
N ASP A 27 8.89 12.06 -2.72
CA ASP A 27 7.53 12.46 -2.39
C ASP A 27 6.47 11.79 -3.28
N SER A 28 6.68 11.75 -4.60
CA SER A 28 5.73 11.10 -5.51
C SER A 28 5.68 9.58 -5.33
N THR A 29 6.80 8.97 -4.95
CA THR A 29 6.87 7.56 -4.55
C THR A 29 6.08 7.31 -3.27
N LYS A 30 6.29 8.14 -2.24
CA LYS A 30 5.56 8.08 -0.96
C LYS A 30 4.05 8.18 -1.20
N ASN A 31 3.62 9.19 -1.94
CA ASN A 31 2.21 9.38 -2.26
C ASN A 31 1.65 8.21 -3.09
N GLY A 32 2.46 7.65 -3.98
CA GLY A 32 2.12 6.47 -4.76
C GLY A 32 1.87 5.25 -3.87
N ILE A 33 2.72 5.01 -2.86
CA ILE A 33 2.52 3.95 -1.86
C ILE A 33 1.23 4.19 -1.06
N LEU A 34 1.01 5.43 -0.59
CA LEU A 34 -0.17 5.80 0.18
C LEU A 34 -1.49 5.63 -0.60
N ALA A 35 -1.45 5.76 -1.94
CA ALA A 35 -2.60 5.50 -2.80
C ALA A 35 -2.74 4.02 -3.21
N ALA A 36 -1.62 3.34 -3.47
CA ALA A 36 -1.59 1.98 -3.97
C ALA A 36 -1.99 0.94 -2.92
N VAL A 37 -1.54 1.09 -1.67
CA VAL A 37 -1.86 0.14 -0.59
C VAL A 37 -3.38 0.05 -0.36
N PRO A 38 -4.13 1.16 -0.17
CA PRO A 38 -5.58 1.11 -0.08
C PRO A 38 -6.25 0.48 -1.31
N ALA A 39 -5.77 0.78 -2.52
CA ALA A 39 -6.33 0.22 -3.75
C ALA A 39 -6.17 -1.31 -3.80
N LEU A 40 -4.99 -1.84 -3.44
CA LEU A 40 -4.72 -3.27 -3.35
C LEU A 40 -5.61 -3.94 -2.30
N LEU A 41 -5.72 -3.35 -1.12
CA LEU A 41 -6.56 -3.87 -0.03
C LEU A 41 -8.05 -3.90 -0.38
N SER A 42 -8.52 -2.85 -1.06
CA SER A 42 -9.90 -2.79 -1.58
C SER A 42 -10.17 -3.89 -2.60
N ALA A 43 -9.24 -4.13 -3.54
CA ALA A 43 -9.37 -5.20 -4.52
C ALA A 43 -9.31 -6.60 -3.91
N LEU A 44 -8.46 -6.80 -2.90
CA LEU A 44 -8.39 -8.04 -2.12
C LEU A 44 -9.70 -8.30 -1.38
N ASN A 45 -10.26 -7.29 -0.71
CA ASN A 45 -11.56 -7.39 -0.05
C ASN A 45 -12.68 -7.74 -1.06
N LYS A 46 -12.71 -7.06 -2.20
CA LYS A 46 -13.67 -7.36 -3.28
C LYS A 46 -13.53 -8.81 -3.77
N THR A 47 -12.30 -9.29 -3.92
CA THR A 47 -12.02 -10.67 -4.36
C THR A 47 -12.50 -11.67 -3.31
N SER A 48 -12.17 -11.46 -2.04
CA SER A 48 -12.56 -12.35 -0.94
C SER A 48 -14.04 -12.29 -0.59
N SER A 49 -14.79 -11.29 -1.07
CA SER A 49 -16.23 -11.18 -0.81
C SER A 49 -17.07 -12.27 -1.50
N THR A 50 -16.47 -13.05 -2.39
CA THR A 50 -17.12 -14.20 -3.04
C THR A 50 -16.52 -15.52 -2.54
N PRO A 51 -17.29 -16.63 -2.44
CA PRO A 51 -16.75 -17.91 -2.00
C PRO A 51 -15.59 -18.42 -2.87
N GLU A 52 -15.68 -18.23 -4.18
CA GLU A 52 -14.64 -18.62 -5.12
C GLU A 52 -13.39 -17.74 -4.99
N GLY A 53 -13.57 -16.42 -4.92
CA GLY A 53 -12.45 -15.50 -4.76
C GLY A 53 -11.76 -15.64 -3.40
N ALA A 54 -12.50 -15.92 -2.33
CA ALA A 54 -11.93 -16.25 -1.02
C ALA A 54 -11.09 -17.53 -1.06
N LYS A 55 -11.55 -18.57 -1.77
CA LYS A 55 -10.81 -19.81 -1.97
C LYS A 55 -9.54 -19.60 -2.80
N ASN A 56 -9.64 -18.84 -3.89
CA ASN A 56 -8.50 -18.53 -4.75
C ASN A 56 -7.46 -17.69 -4.02
N LEU A 57 -7.90 -16.66 -3.28
CA LEU A 57 -7.03 -15.87 -2.42
C LEU A 57 -6.39 -16.74 -1.34
N ASN A 58 -7.15 -17.62 -0.69
CA ASN A 58 -6.62 -18.54 0.30
C ASN A 58 -5.48 -19.41 -0.28
N ASN A 59 -5.59 -19.87 -1.53
CA ASN A 59 -4.52 -20.61 -2.20
C ASN A 59 -3.31 -19.71 -2.51
N ALA A 60 -3.53 -18.50 -3.00
CA ALA A 60 -2.46 -17.54 -3.27
C ALA A 60 -1.68 -17.18 -2.00
N LEU A 61 -2.36 -17.00 -0.87
CA LEU A 61 -1.71 -16.73 0.42
C LEU A 61 -0.89 -17.90 0.98
N THR A 62 -1.03 -19.11 0.42
CA THR A 62 -0.10 -20.22 0.70
C THR A 62 1.22 -20.05 -0.06
N GLN A 63 1.21 -19.42 -1.24
CA GLN A 63 2.40 -19.13 -2.03
C GLN A 63 3.11 -17.85 -1.54
N HIS A 64 2.35 -16.85 -1.10
CA HIS A 64 2.87 -15.62 -0.51
C HIS A 64 2.77 -15.67 1.03
N ASP A 65 3.51 -16.59 1.64
CA ASP A 65 3.38 -16.92 3.07
C ASP A 65 4.02 -15.91 4.05
N GLY A 66 4.53 -14.79 3.52
CA GLY A 66 5.25 -13.76 4.27
C GLY A 66 6.77 -13.83 4.15
N SER A 67 7.33 -14.83 3.48
CA SER A 67 8.80 -14.95 3.26
C SER A 67 9.44 -13.71 2.62
N VAL A 68 8.73 -13.00 1.75
CA VAL A 68 9.17 -11.73 1.15
C VAL A 68 9.44 -10.64 2.20
N LEU A 69 8.77 -10.69 3.34
CA LEU A 69 8.89 -9.70 4.42
C LEU A 69 10.17 -9.90 5.26
N ASN A 70 10.80 -11.07 5.17
CA ASN A 70 12.05 -11.33 5.88
C ASN A 70 13.24 -10.55 5.28
N ASN A 71 13.13 -10.11 4.03
CA ASN A 71 14.16 -9.34 3.33
C ASN A 71 13.52 -8.28 2.42
N VAL A 72 12.75 -7.37 3.00
CA VAL A 72 12.08 -6.29 2.26
C VAL A 72 13.09 -5.45 1.49
N GLU A 73 14.22 -5.09 2.10
CA GLU A 73 15.26 -4.30 1.45
C GLU A 73 15.80 -4.99 0.19
N GLY A 74 16.19 -6.26 0.28
CA GLY A 74 16.67 -7.02 -0.87
C GLY A 74 15.60 -7.22 -1.95
N TYR A 75 14.34 -7.40 -1.55
CA TYR A 75 13.23 -7.44 -2.50
C TYR A 75 13.04 -6.10 -3.22
N LEU A 76 13.08 -4.97 -2.51
CA LEU A 76 12.95 -3.66 -3.13
C LEU A 76 14.10 -3.31 -4.07
N GLN A 77 15.30 -3.86 -3.87
CA GLN A 77 16.42 -3.67 -4.79
C GLN A 77 16.19 -4.38 -6.14
N ASN A 78 15.44 -5.48 -6.16
CA ASN A 78 15.14 -6.22 -7.37
C ASN A 78 13.74 -6.89 -7.28
N PRO A 79 12.66 -6.10 -7.38
CA PRO A 79 11.31 -6.63 -7.23
C PRO A 79 10.93 -7.52 -8.42
N ASP A 80 10.22 -8.61 -8.15
CA ASP A 80 9.67 -9.45 -9.21
C ASP A 80 8.40 -8.80 -9.78
N LEU A 81 8.60 -7.90 -10.75
CA LEU A 81 7.50 -7.21 -11.42
C LEU A 81 6.58 -8.16 -12.19
N LYS A 82 7.05 -9.36 -12.57
CA LYS A 82 6.20 -10.34 -13.27
C LYS A 82 5.21 -10.99 -12.32
N ASP A 83 5.69 -11.36 -11.13
CA ASP A 83 4.83 -11.85 -10.05
C ASP A 83 3.80 -10.77 -9.66
N GLY A 84 4.27 -9.54 -9.48
CA GLY A 84 3.43 -8.36 -9.27
C GLY A 84 2.33 -8.21 -10.32
N ALA A 85 2.69 -8.20 -11.62
CA ALA A 85 1.75 -8.09 -12.72
C ALA A 85 0.74 -9.24 -12.74
N GLY A 86 1.18 -10.47 -12.42
CA GLY A 86 0.30 -11.63 -12.27
C GLY A 86 -0.76 -11.44 -11.19
N ILE A 87 -0.36 -10.91 -10.03
CA ILE A 87 -1.27 -10.57 -8.94
C ILE A 87 -2.25 -9.46 -9.37
N LEU A 88 -1.76 -8.38 -9.97
CA LEU A 88 -2.61 -7.28 -10.42
C LEU A 88 -3.65 -7.73 -11.44
N ASN A 89 -3.29 -8.64 -12.34
CA ASN A 89 -4.23 -9.21 -13.31
C ASN A 89 -5.37 -9.99 -12.62
N HIS A 90 -5.09 -10.66 -11.49
CA HIS A 90 -6.14 -11.33 -10.72
C HIS A 90 -7.01 -10.34 -9.92
N LEU A 91 -6.40 -9.30 -9.34
CA LEU A 91 -7.10 -8.34 -8.48
C LEU A 91 -7.92 -7.32 -9.27
N PHE A 92 -7.35 -6.77 -10.34
CA PHE A 92 -7.93 -5.68 -11.11
C PHE A 92 -8.33 -6.09 -12.53
N GLY A 93 -7.69 -7.14 -13.08
CA GLY A 93 -7.91 -7.57 -14.47
C GLY A 93 -7.72 -6.42 -15.45
N ASN A 94 -8.72 -6.20 -16.29
CA ASN A 94 -8.73 -5.13 -17.29
C ASN A 94 -8.68 -3.71 -16.68
N ASN A 95 -8.93 -3.56 -15.37
CA ASN A 95 -8.88 -2.26 -14.69
C ASN A 95 -7.49 -1.88 -14.19
N THR A 96 -6.48 -2.74 -14.30
CA THR A 96 -5.11 -2.44 -13.81
C THR A 96 -4.62 -1.08 -14.31
N GLN A 97 -4.83 -0.78 -15.59
CA GLN A 97 -4.44 0.50 -16.19
C GLN A 97 -5.21 1.69 -15.60
N ASN A 98 -6.50 1.52 -15.32
CA ASN A 98 -7.34 2.58 -14.74
C ASN A 98 -6.90 2.90 -13.30
N VAL A 99 -6.55 1.87 -12.52
CA VAL A 99 -6.03 2.04 -11.16
C VAL A 99 -4.67 2.74 -11.19
N ALA A 100 -3.76 2.33 -12.09
CA ALA A 100 -2.48 3.00 -12.27
C ALA A 100 -2.64 4.48 -12.65
N ASN A 101 -3.61 4.82 -13.52
CA ASN A 101 -3.93 6.21 -13.86
C ASN A 101 -4.46 7.00 -12.66
N ALA A 102 -5.34 6.42 -11.84
CA ALA A 102 -5.86 7.08 -10.65
C ALA A 102 -4.73 7.36 -9.63
N ILE A 103 -3.81 6.40 -9.46
CA ILE A 103 -2.63 6.59 -8.61
C ILE A 103 -1.75 7.71 -9.18
N SER A 104 -1.46 7.70 -10.48
CA SER A 104 -0.68 8.74 -11.16
C SER A 104 -1.22 10.15 -10.89
N GLN A 105 -2.53 10.33 -10.99
CA GLN A 105 -3.20 11.61 -10.72
C GLN A 105 -3.04 12.06 -9.26
N SER A 106 -3.10 11.13 -8.31
CA SER A 106 -3.00 11.45 -6.87
C SER A 106 -1.57 11.59 -6.37
N SER A 107 -0.60 10.91 -7.01
CA SER A 107 0.77 10.80 -6.50
C SER A 107 1.78 11.70 -7.22
N GLY A 108 1.46 12.18 -8.43
CA GLY A 108 2.41 12.91 -9.27
C GLY A 108 3.43 12.02 -10.00
N LEU A 109 3.26 10.70 -9.94
CA LEU A 109 4.00 9.76 -10.78
C LEU A 109 3.39 9.73 -12.18
N ASP A 110 4.17 9.31 -13.18
CA ASP A 110 3.59 8.90 -14.45
C ASP A 110 2.90 7.52 -14.30
N THR A 111 2.05 7.17 -15.27
CA THR A 111 1.31 5.90 -15.22
C THR A 111 2.23 4.67 -15.16
N LYS A 112 3.42 4.73 -15.76
CA LYS A 112 4.38 3.62 -15.73
C LYS A 112 4.96 3.43 -14.34
N GLY A 113 5.32 4.51 -13.66
CA GLY A 113 5.78 4.50 -12.28
C GLY A 113 4.69 4.05 -11.32
N SER A 114 3.44 4.47 -11.54
CA SER A 114 2.29 4.00 -10.77
C SER A 114 2.04 2.50 -10.94
N LEU A 115 2.17 1.98 -12.17
CA LEU A 115 2.06 0.54 -12.43
C LEU A 115 3.19 -0.23 -11.74
N LYS A 116 4.45 0.23 -11.84
CA LYS A 116 5.58 -0.39 -11.13
C LYS A 116 5.41 -0.38 -9.62
N ILE A 117 4.84 0.69 -9.04
CA ILE A 117 4.48 0.71 -7.62
C ILE A 117 3.49 -0.40 -7.31
N LEU A 118 2.40 -0.50 -8.06
CA LEU A 118 1.40 -1.54 -7.85
C LEU A 118 2.04 -2.94 -7.94
N GLU A 119 2.85 -3.19 -8.96
CA GLU A 119 3.54 -4.48 -9.18
C GLU A 119 4.51 -4.79 -8.05
N THR A 120 5.24 -3.79 -7.56
CA THR A 120 6.19 -3.96 -6.44
C THR A 120 5.47 -4.26 -5.13
N LEU A 121 4.36 -3.55 -4.87
CA LEU A 121 3.65 -3.63 -3.60
C LEU A 121 2.70 -4.83 -3.51
N ALA A 122 2.19 -5.36 -4.62
CA ALA A 122 1.23 -6.47 -4.59
C ALA A 122 1.78 -7.69 -3.83
N PRO A 123 2.98 -8.21 -4.14
CA PRO A 123 3.56 -9.34 -3.41
C PRO A 123 3.81 -9.05 -1.92
N LEU A 124 4.15 -7.81 -1.56
CA LEU A 124 4.34 -7.40 -0.16
C LEU A 124 3.03 -7.40 0.61
N VAL A 125 1.95 -6.88 0.02
CA VAL A 125 0.62 -6.89 0.63
C VAL A 125 0.09 -8.31 0.77
N LEU A 126 0.25 -9.17 -0.25
CA LEU A 126 -0.11 -10.59 -0.14
C LEU A 126 0.76 -11.30 0.90
N GLY A 127 2.07 -11.03 0.95
CA GLY A 127 2.98 -11.57 1.96
C GLY A 127 2.53 -11.24 3.37
N ALA A 128 2.12 -10.00 3.62
CA ALA A 128 1.58 -9.58 4.93
C ALA A 128 0.29 -10.31 5.28
N LEU A 129 -0.61 -10.54 4.31
CA LEU A 129 -1.83 -11.32 4.54
C LEU A 129 -1.55 -12.81 4.74
N GLY A 130 -0.60 -13.38 3.99
CA GLY A 130 -0.23 -14.80 4.10
C GLY A 130 0.50 -15.09 5.41
N GLN A 131 1.33 -14.17 5.89
CA GLN A 131 1.88 -14.23 7.23
C GLN A 131 0.77 -14.27 8.29
N GLN A 132 -0.21 -13.36 8.20
CA GLN A 132 -1.33 -13.32 9.16
C GLN A 132 -2.20 -14.58 9.09
N LYS A 133 -2.45 -15.10 7.89
CA LYS A 133 -3.11 -16.38 7.68
C LYS A 133 -2.36 -17.51 8.41
N LYS A 134 -1.04 -17.59 8.25
CA LYS A 134 -0.19 -18.60 8.85
C LYS A 134 -0.16 -18.49 10.38
N GLU A 135 0.03 -17.29 10.90
CA GLU A 135 0.09 -17.01 12.34
C GLU A 135 -1.24 -17.31 13.06
N ASN A 136 -2.37 -17.00 12.42
CA ASN A 136 -3.70 -17.14 13.02
C ASN A 136 -4.46 -18.39 12.51
N ASN A 137 -3.80 -19.25 11.72
CA ASN A 137 -4.41 -20.44 11.09
C ASN A 137 -5.75 -20.13 10.39
N LEU A 138 -5.79 -19.04 9.63
CA LEU A 138 -7.03 -18.57 9.00
C LEU A 138 -7.42 -19.45 7.80
N ASP A 139 -8.71 -19.73 7.69
CA ASP A 139 -9.33 -20.31 6.50
C ASP A 139 -9.83 -19.20 5.55
N ALA A 140 -10.52 -19.60 4.47
CA ALA A 140 -11.05 -18.66 3.48
C ALA A 140 -12.03 -17.63 4.08
N GLN A 141 -12.81 -18.01 5.10
CA GLN A 141 -13.72 -17.10 5.79
C GLN A 141 -12.94 -16.14 6.69
N GLY A 142 -11.96 -16.64 7.44
CA GLY A 142 -11.05 -15.81 8.24
C GLY A 142 -10.30 -14.78 7.41
N ILE A 143 -9.86 -15.15 6.20
CA ILE A 143 -9.22 -14.22 5.25
C ILE A 143 -10.19 -13.14 4.80
N SER A 144 -11.43 -13.52 4.48
CA SER A 144 -12.46 -12.56 4.05
C SER A 144 -12.78 -11.53 5.15
N ASN A 145 -12.83 -11.98 6.40
CA ASN A 145 -12.99 -11.10 7.56
C ASN A 145 -11.77 -10.18 7.72
N LEU A 146 -10.56 -10.73 7.56
CA LEU A 146 -9.32 -9.97 7.67
C LEU A 146 -9.23 -8.86 6.61
N THR A 147 -9.45 -9.17 5.34
CA THR A 147 -9.42 -8.21 4.23
C THR A 147 -10.53 -7.17 4.35
N SER A 148 -11.72 -7.56 4.81
CA SER A 148 -12.82 -6.63 5.10
C SER A 148 -12.44 -5.63 6.19
N ASN A 149 -12.00 -6.10 7.35
CA ASN A 149 -11.60 -5.25 8.48
C ASN A 149 -10.48 -4.27 8.11
N LEU A 150 -9.52 -4.77 7.33
CA LEU A 150 -8.38 -4.01 6.86
C LEU A 150 -8.80 -2.96 5.84
N SER A 151 -9.60 -3.32 4.83
CA SER A 151 -10.11 -2.36 3.85
C SER A 151 -10.97 -1.27 4.51
N ALA A 152 -11.77 -1.62 5.53
CA ALA A 152 -12.57 -0.68 6.30
C ALA A 152 -11.68 0.27 7.12
N SER A 153 -10.60 -0.24 7.71
CA SER A 153 -9.63 0.56 8.47
C SER A 153 -8.91 1.60 7.62
N PHE A 154 -8.73 1.33 6.31
CA PHE A 154 -8.12 2.28 5.37
C PHE A 154 -9.14 3.19 4.66
N SER A 155 -10.39 2.75 4.51
CA SER A 155 -11.44 3.51 3.80
C SER A 155 -12.24 4.46 4.72
N GLY A 156 -12.13 4.30 6.04
CA GLY A 156 -12.75 5.22 6.99
C GLY A 156 -12.08 6.60 6.99
N ASP A 157 -12.87 7.65 7.20
CA ASP A 157 -12.49 9.07 7.18
C ASP A 157 -11.31 9.45 8.12
N GLY A 158 -10.90 8.53 9.01
CA GLY A 158 -9.75 8.68 9.90
C GLY A 158 -8.62 7.66 9.68
N GLY A 159 -8.75 6.70 8.77
CA GLY A 159 -7.79 5.60 8.61
C GLY A 159 -6.42 6.04 8.10
N ILE A 160 -6.43 6.69 6.94
CA ILE A 160 -5.24 7.24 6.29
C ILE A 160 -4.71 8.43 7.10
N MET A 161 -5.61 9.26 7.64
CA MET A 161 -5.24 10.40 8.49
C MET A 161 -4.53 9.93 9.76
N ASN A 162 -5.02 8.88 10.44
CA ASN A 162 -4.37 8.32 11.63
C ASN A 162 -3.02 7.68 11.29
N MET A 163 -2.88 7.06 10.12
CA MET A 163 -1.59 6.52 9.67
C MET A 163 -0.59 7.64 9.36
N ILE A 164 -1.04 8.70 8.70
CA ILE A 164 -0.23 9.89 8.41
C ILE A 164 0.15 10.60 9.72
N THR A 165 -0.78 10.79 10.67
CA THR A 165 -0.45 11.38 11.97
C THR A 165 0.49 10.48 12.78
N ASN A 166 0.33 9.17 12.75
CA ASN A 166 1.24 8.25 13.45
C ASN A 166 2.63 8.20 12.79
N LEU A 167 2.68 8.32 11.46
CA LEU A 167 3.93 8.43 10.71
C LEU A 167 4.61 9.78 10.94
N LEU A 168 3.84 10.87 11.01
CA LEU A 168 4.34 12.21 11.33
C LEU A 168 4.81 12.28 12.78
N ASP A 169 4.08 11.65 13.72
CA ASP A 169 4.42 11.56 15.14
C ASP A 169 5.53 10.52 15.43
N THR A 170 6.09 9.89 14.39
CA THR A 170 7.21 8.96 14.53
C THR A 170 8.49 9.65 15.00
N ASN A 171 8.61 10.98 14.87
CA ASN A 171 9.72 11.77 15.43
C ASN A 171 9.41 12.42 16.80
N LYS A 172 8.20 12.26 17.35
CA LYS A 172 7.74 12.85 18.63
C LYS A 172 8.04 14.36 18.78
N ASP A 173 7.99 15.14 17.70
CA ASP A 173 8.21 16.59 17.81
C ASP A 173 6.95 17.39 18.18
N GLY A 174 5.77 16.78 18.05
CA GLY A 174 4.49 17.32 18.50
C GLY A 174 3.92 18.50 17.69
N ASN A 175 4.46 18.84 16.51
CA ASN A 175 4.16 20.12 15.84
C ASN A 175 3.54 20.04 14.44
N VAL A 176 2.65 19.08 14.17
CA VAL A 176 1.98 18.98 12.86
C VAL A 176 0.84 19.99 12.67
N VAL A 177 0.21 20.42 13.78
CA VAL A 177 -0.86 21.42 13.73
C VAL A 177 -0.27 22.79 13.38
N ASP A 178 0.95 23.10 13.81
CA ASP A 178 1.55 24.43 13.61
C ASP A 178 1.95 24.65 12.14
N ASP A 179 2.51 23.64 11.48
CA ASP A 179 2.89 23.71 10.06
C ASP A 179 1.68 23.71 9.11
N LEU A 180 0.64 22.92 9.42
CA LEU A 180 -0.60 22.90 8.62
C LEU A 180 -1.41 24.19 8.80
N THR A 181 -1.47 24.72 10.02
CA THR A 181 -2.12 26.00 10.32
C THR A 181 -1.34 27.16 9.70
N GLY A 182 -0.01 27.05 9.62
CA GLY A 182 0.86 27.99 8.91
C GLY A 182 0.62 28.04 7.40
N MET A 183 0.41 26.89 6.74
CA MET A 183 0.09 26.84 5.31
C MET A 183 -1.32 27.36 4.98
N ILE A 184 -2.32 27.00 5.80
CA ILE A 184 -3.72 27.43 5.62
C ILE A 184 -3.87 28.92 5.93
N GLY A 185 -3.23 29.40 6.99
CA GLY A 185 -3.19 30.82 7.34
C GLY A 185 -2.49 31.68 6.28
N LYS A 186 -1.45 31.15 5.62
CA LYS A 186 -0.71 31.85 4.56
C LYS A 186 -1.45 31.90 3.22
N PHE A 187 -2.34 30.95 2.95
CA PHE A 187 -3.17 30.95 1.74
C PHE A 187 -4.46 31.77 1.90
N LEU A 188 -4.96 31.93 3.13
CA LEU A 188 -6.18 32.69 3.44
C LEU A 188 -5.93 34.10 4.01
N GLY A 189 -4.70 34.40 4.44
CA GLY A 189 -4.32 35.65 5.11
C GLY A 189 -3.60 36.68 4.23
N GLY A 190 -3.57 36.49 2.90
CA GLY A 190 -2.96 37.44 1.97
C GLY A 190 -3.84 38.65 1.68
N ASN A 191 -4.06 39.53 2.68
CA ASN A 191 -4.28 40.97 2.50
C ASN A 191 -4.39 41.70 3.85
N LYS A 192 -3.25 42.22 4.33
CA LYS A 192 -3.05 43.63 4.73
C LYS A 192 -1.58 43.88 5.05
#